data_AF-A0A9D0LKS1-F1
#
_entry.id   AF-A0A9D0LKS1-F1
#
_cell.length_a   1.000
_cell.length_b   1.000
_cell.length_c   1.000
_cell.angle_alpha   90.00
_cell.angle_beta   90.00
_cell.angle_gamma   90.00
#
_symmetry.space_group_name_H-M   'P 1'
#
loop_
_entity.id
_entity.type
_entity.pdbx_description
1 polymer ?
#
loop_
_entity_poly.entity_id
_entity_poly.type
_entity_poly.pdbx_seq_one_letter_code
_entity_poly.pdbx_strand_id
1 'polypeptide(L)'
;ITHFEQYEHLSSLSRIISEHPELSTVLGAEYLVKPDILIGRYPLEDAEIDARQAVLQESEAVARLTPLRKKNRSPVTWLLHASVSCKWTIRSDRAQNIRTEALNLIRNRKGHTPHIVAVTAEPMPTRIASLALGTGDIDCVYHFALQELIAATQSAGSESQQEMLETLVAGRRLRDITDLPFDLVA
;
A
#
# COMPACT_ATOMS: atom_id res chain seq x y z
N ILE A 1 4.33 -10.78 -0.11
CA ILE A 1 2.88 -10.53 0.06
C ILE A 1 2.06 -11.83 0.18
N THR A 2 2.42 -12.89 -0.55
CA THR A 2 2.47 -14.29 -0.09
C THR A 2 1.65 -14.73 1.13
N HIS A 3 2.19 -14.37 2.30
CA HIS A 3 1.77 -14.84 3.61
C HIS A 3 0.55 -14.10 4.20
N PHE A 4 -0.01 -13.13 3.46
CA PHE A 4 -1.18 -12.36 3.88
C PHE A 4 -2.45 -12.93 3.25
N GLU A 5 -3.54 -12.90 4.00
CA GLU A 5 -4.85 -13.46 3.61
C GLU A 5 -5.28 -13.05 2.20
N GLN A 6 -5.13 -11.76 1.88
CA GLN A 6 -5.60 -11.22 0.59
C GLN A 6 -4.83 -11.78 -0.62
N TYR A 7 -3.64 -12.34 -0.41
CA TYR A 7 -2.69 -12.74 -1.46
C TYR A 7 -2.19 -14.18 -1.34
N GLU A 8 -2.71 -14.96 -0.38
CA GLU A 8 -2.32 -16.36 -0.13
C GLU A 8 -2.41 -17.22 -1.40
N HIS A 9 -3.47 -17.05 -2.18
CA HIS A 9 -3.70 -17.80 -3.43
C HIS A 9 -2.58 -17.64 -4.48
N LEU A 10 -1.76 -16.59 -4.40
CA LEU A 10 -0.64 -16.38 -5.31
C LEU A 10 0.49 -17.39 -5.08
N SER A 11 0.65 -17.96 -3.87
CA SER A 11 1.62 -19.04 -3.67
C SER A 11 1.22 -20.31 -4.41
N SER A 12 -0.08 -20.62 -4.44
CA SER A 12 -0.61 -21.76 -5.20
C SER A 12 -0.41 -21.54 -6.70
N LEU A 13 -0.69 -20.33 -7.19
CA LEU A 13 -0.47 -19.96 -8.60
C LEU A 13 1.00 -20.09 -9.00
N SER A 14 1.92 -19.58 -8.15
CA SER A 14 3.36 -19.67 -8.39
C SER A 14 3.84 -21.12 -8.49
N ARG A 15 3.29 -22.03 -7.68
CA ARG A 15 3.62 -23.46 -7.73
C ARG A 15 3.16 -24.09 -9.05
N ILE A 16 1.92 -23.82 -9.47
CA ILE A 16 1.39 -24.35 -10.73
C ILE A 16 2.20 -23.86 -11.94
N ILE A 17 2.57 -22.58 -11.97
CA ILE A 17 3.40 -22.03 -13.07
C ILE A 17 4.79 -22.68 -13.09
N SER A 18 5.37 -23.00 -11.92
CA SER A 18 6.67 -23.68 -11.87
C SER A 18 6.63 -25.12 -12.37
N GLU A 19 5.47 -25.78 -12.25
CA GLU A 19 5.24 -27.14 -12.77
C GLU A 19 4.90 -27.12 -14.28
N HIS A 20 4.43 -25.98 -14.81
CA HIS A 20 3.96 -25.80 -16.19
C HIS A 20 4.54 -24.55 -16.86
N PRO A 21 5.77 -24.61 -17.39
CA PRO A 21 6.46 -23.46 -17.97
C PRO A 21 5.69 -22.76 -19.09
N GLU A 22 4.85 -23.48 -19.84
CA GLU A 22 3.97 -22.94 -20.88
C GLU A 22 3.01 -21.86 -20.34
N LEU A 23 2.54 -22.00 -19.09
CA LEU A 23 1.61 -21.06 -18.46
C LEU A 23 2.28 -19.74 -18.10
N SER A 24 3.61 -19.70 -17.97
CA SER A 24 4.35 -18.47 -17.68
C SER A 24 4.15 -17.39 -18.76
N THR A 25 3.96 -17.80 -20.01
CA THR A 25 3.77 -16.89 -21.14
C THR A 25 2.39 -16.22 -21.16
N VAL A 26 1.38 -16.86 -20.56
CA VAL A 26 0.00 -16.38 -20.54
C VAL A 26 -0.30 -15.61 -19.26
N LEU A 27 0.23 -16.10 -18.13
CA LEU A 27 -0.04 -15.53 -16.81
C LEU A 27 1.00 -14.47 -16.43
N GLY A 28 2.19 -14.46 -17.01
CA GLY A 28 3.25 -13.51 -16.64
C GLY A 28 3.96 -13.90 -15.33
N ALA A 29 5.23 -13.54 -15.19
CA ALA A 29 6.07 -13.96 -14.06
C ALA A 29 6.09 -12.96 -12.89
N GLU A 30 5.42 -11.81 -13.01
CA GLU A 30 5.64 -10.63 -12.16
C GLU A 30 4.66 -10.48 -10.99
N TYR A 31 4.05 -11.57 -10.52
CA TYR A 31 3.10 -11.53 -9.40
C TYR A 31 3.74 -11.20 -8.05
N LEU A 32 5.03 -11.44 -7.92
CA LEU A 32 5.76 -11.31 -6.66
C LEU A 32 6.33 -9.89 -6.53
N VAL A 33 5.41 -8.95 -6.36
CA VAL A 33 5.73 -7.61 -5.87
C VAL A 33 6.41 -7.75 -4.49
N LYS A 34 7.58 -7.11 -4.35
CA LYS A 34 8.32 -7.00 -3.09
C LYS A 34 8.32 -5.54 -2.65
N PRO A 35 7.30 -5.11 -1.89
CA PRO A 35 7.30 -3.77 -1.33
C PRO A 35 8.46 -3.57 -0.37
N ASP A 36 8.92 -2.33 -0.26
CA ASP A 36 10.03 -1.96 0.62
C ASP A 36 9.65 -2.19 2.10
N ILE A 37 8.43 -1.79 2.48
CA ILE A 37 7.88 -1.98 3.82
C ILE A 37 6.44 -2.50 3.73
N LEU A 38 6.11 -3.47 4.58
CA LEU A 38 4.77 -4.04 4.73
C LEU A 38 4.29 -3.83 6.17
N ILE A 39 3.04 -3.41 6.32
CA ILE A 39 2.36 -3.33 7.62
C ILE A 39 1.29 -4.41 7.65
N GLY A 40 1.41 -5.31 8.63
CA GLY A 40 0.46 -6.40 8.83
C GLY A 40 -0.43 -6.16 10.05
N ARG A 41 -1.64 -6.68 10.00
CA ARG A 41 -2.57 -6.74 11.12
C ARG A 41 -2.87 -8.19 11.48
N TYR A 42 -2.75 -8.52 12.76
CA TYR A 42 -3.15 -9.83 13.28
C TYR A 42 -4.68 -9.95 13.31
N PRO A 43 -5.23 -11.14 13.03
CA PRO A 43 -6.62 -11.40 13.33
C PRO A 43 -6.84 -11.44 14.85
N LEU A 44 -8.05 -11.14 15.27
CA LEU A 44 -8.46 -11.00 16.67
C LEU A 44 -9.10 -12.31 17.17
N GLU A 45 -8.88 -12.61 18.44
CA GLU A 45 -9.66 -13.61 19.16
C GLU A 45 -11.09 -13.09 19.42
N ASP A 46 -12.06 -13.98 19.54
CA ASP A 46 -13.45 -13.60 19.83
C ASP A 46 -13.55 -12.82 21.16
N ALA A 47 -12.72 -13.14 22.15
CA ALA A 47 -12.64 -12.41 23.42
C ALA A 47 -12.16 -10.95 23.27
N GLU A 48 -11.29 -10.66 22.29
CA GLU A 48 -10.85 -9.29 22.00
C GLU A 48 -11.95 -8.48 21.30
N ILE A 49 -12.73 -9.14 20.43
CA ILE A 49 -13.88 -8.52 19.76
C ILE A 49 -14.97 -8.18 20.79
N ASP A 50 -15.22 -9.09 21.73
CA ASP A 50 -16.25 -8.93 22.76
C ASP A 50 -15.79 -8.12 23.99
N ALA A 51 -14.55 -7.59 23.98
CA ALA A 51 -13.92 -6.96 25.15
C ALA A 51 -14.68 -5.74 25.71
N ARG A 52 -15.41 -5.00 24.87
CA ARG A 52 -16.21 -3.83 25.31
C ARG A 52 -17.71 -4.09 25.33
N GLN A 53 -18.19 -4.98 24.46
CA GLN A 53 -19.59 -5.33 24.31
C GLN A 53 -19.67 -6.73 23.72
N ALA A 54 -20.61 -7.55 24.20
CA ALA A 54 -20.81 -8.89 23.68
C ALA A 54 -21.49 -8.82 22.29
N VAL A 55 -20.67 -8.86 21.23
CA VAL A 55 -21.07 -8.81 19.83
C VAL A 55 -21.26 -10.21 19.27
N LEU A 56 -20.32 -11.12 19.54
CA LEU A 56 -20.34 -12.50 19.05
C LEU A 56 -21.08 -13.42 20.02
N GLN A 57 -21.01 -13.19 21.32
CA GLN A 57 -21.76 -13.93 22.35
C GLN A 57 -21.57 -15.45 22.27
N GLU A 58 -20.35 -15.90 21.96
CA GLU A 58 -20.04 -17.32 21.69
C GLU A 58 -20.88 -17.96 20.55
N SER A 59 -21.63 -17.14 19.80
CA SER A 59 -22.40 -17.60 18.67
C SER A 59 -21.47 -18.03 17.56
N GLU A 60 -21.49 -19.33 17.31
CA GLU A 60 -20.85 -19.86 16.13
C GLU A 60 -21.62 -19.47 14.87
N ALA A 61 -22.88 -19.03 14.91
CA ALA A 61 -23.73 -18.87 13.71
C ALA A 61 -23.37 -17.68 12.80
N VAL A 62 -22.69 -16.66 13.33
CA VAL A 62 -22.46 -15.39 12.62
C VAL A 62 -20.99 -15.18 12.29
N ALA A 63 -20.70 -14.32 11.30
CA ALA A 63 -19.35 -13.89 10.94
C ALA A 63 -18.31 -15.03 10.81
N ARG A 64 -18.68 -16.16 10.21
CA ARG A 64 -17.80 -17.34 10.04
C ARG A 64 -16.78 -17.20 8.91
N LEU A 65 -16.96 -16.22 8.03
CA LEU A 65 -16.16 -16.05 6.82
C LEU A 65 -15.23 -14.84 6.89
N THR A 66 -15.35 -14.00 7.92
CA THR A 66 -14.46 -12.84 8.05
C THR A 66 -13.05 -13.30 8.41
N PRO A 67 -12.01 -12.78 7.74
CA PRO A 67 -10.64 -13.10 8.10
C PRO A 67 -10.17 -12.34 9.36
N LEU A 68 -10.96 -11.40 9.88
CA LEU A 68 -10.66 -10.70 11.12
C LEU A 68 -10.69 -11.63 12.34
N ARG A 69 -11.55 -12.65 12.33
CA ARG A 69 -11.67 -13.60 13.45
C ARG A 69 -10.65 -14.71 13.28
N LYS A 70 -9.74 -14.83 14.25
CA LYS A 70 -8.64 -15.79 14.21
C LYS A 70 -9.11 -17.24 14.07
N LYS A 71 -10.22 -17.60 14.72
CA LYS A 71 -10.78 -18.96 14.66
C LYS A 71 -11.32 -19.39 13.29
N ASN A 72 -11.62 -18.44 12.40
CA ASN A 72 -12.19 -18.77 11.08
C ASN A 72 -11.16 -19.35 10.10
N ARG A 73 -9.86 -19.33 10.44
CA ARG A 73 -8.77 -19.73 9.56
C ARG A 73 -7.74 -20.59 10.29
N SER A 74 -7.30 -21.67 9.63
CA SER A 74 -6.17 -22.49 10.04
C SER A 74 -5.39 -22.93 8.78
N PRO A 75 -4.09 -22.58 8.65
CA PRO A 75 -3.28 -21.81 9.59
C PRO A 75 -3.73 -20.34 9.70
N VAL A 76 -3.33 -19.67 10.78
CA VAL A 76 -3.62 -18.25 11.01
C VAL A 76 -2.80 -17.41 10.02
N THR A 77 -3.49 -16.58 9.25
CA THR A 77 -2.92 -15.64 8.27
C THR A 77 -3.06 -14.20 8.76
N TRP A 78 -2.10 -13.35 8.42
CA TRP A 78 -2.20 -11.92 8.74
C TRP A 78 -2.96 -11.19 7.63
N LEU A 79 -3.55 -10.05 7.97
CA LEU A 79 -4.13 -9.13 7.00
C LEU A 79 -3.06 -8.13 6.56
N LEU A 80 -2.86 -7.97 5.26
CA LEU A 80 -1.98 -6.90 4.77
C LEU A 80 -2.71 -5.58 4.97
N HIS A 81 -2.18 -4.73 5.83
CA HIS A 81 -2.77 -3.43 6.16
C HIS A 81 -2.25 -2.34 5.23
N ALA A 82 -0.93 -2.31 4.99
CA ALA A 82 -0.32 -1.34 4.11
C ALA A 82 0.92 -1.86 3.39
N SER A 83 1.16 -1.32 2.20
CA SER A 83 2.37 -1.44 1.41
C SER A 83 2.96 -0.04 1.24
N VAL A 84 4.18 0.16 1.73
CA VAL A 84 4.89 1.45 1.69
C VAL A 84 6.11 1.30 0.79
N SER A 85 6.10 1.97 -0.35
CA SER A 85 7.25 2.03 -1.26
C SER A 85 8.13 3.22 -0.90
N CYS A 86 9.42 3.01 -0.69
CA CYS A 86 10.37 4.05 -0.32
C CYS A 86 11.26 4.40 -1.50
N LYS A 87 11.43 5.69 -1.78
CA LYS A 87 12.39 6.17 -2.79
C LYS A 87 13.15 7.38 -2.29
N TRP A 88 14.46 7.21 -2.09
CA TRP A 88 15.32 8.32 -1.70
C TRP A 88 15.31 9.45 -2.75
N THR A 89 15.43 9.10 -4.04
CA THR A 89 15.28 10.03 -5.17
C THR A 89 14.47 9.36 -6.28
N ILE A 90 13.85 10.17 -7.13
CA ILE A 90 12.98 9.73 -8.23
C ILE A 90 13.66 10.03 -9.57
N ARG A 91 13.67 9.02 -10.43
CA ARG A 91 13.91 9.16 -11.87
C ARG A 91 12.66 8.65 -12.60
N SER A 92 12.41 9.14 -13.81
CA SER A 92 11.18 8.86 -14.56
C SER A 92 10.94 7.36 -14.80
N ASP A 93 11.99 6.56 -14.93
CA ASP A 93 11.95 5.10 -15.04
C ASP A 93 11.52 4.42 -13.73
N ARG A 94 11.98 4.93 -12.59
CA ARG A 94 11.76 4.31 -11.26
C ARG A 94 10.38 4.58 -10.67
N ALA A 95 9.70 5.64 -11.13
CA ALA A 95 8.31 5.91 -10.76
C ALA A 95 7.34 4.86 -11.33
N GLN A 96 7.68 4.23 -12.46
CA GLN A 96 6.84 3.20 -13.09
C GLN A 96 6.82 1.90 -12.27
N ASN A 97 7.94 1.53 -11.63
CA ASN A 97 8.00 0.32 -10.81
C ASN A 97 6.97 0.36 -9.67
N ILE A 98 6.85 1.49 -8.97
CA ILE A 98 5.87 1.65 -7.89
C ILE A 98 4.44 1.49 -8.40
N ARG A 99 4.14 2.04 -9.58
CA ARG A 99 2.81 1.90 -10.19
C ARG A 99 2.51 0.46 -10.58
N THR A 100 3.47 -0.26 -11.15
CA THR A 100 3.32 -1.69 -11.47
C THR A 100 3.11 -2.51 -10.20
N GLU A 101 3.87 -2.24 -9.14
CA GLU A 101 3.71 -2.88 -7.83
C GLU A 101 2.32 -2.64 -7.24
N ALA A 102 1.87 -1.38 -7.25
CA ALA A 102 0.55 -0.97 -6.82
C ALA A 102 -0.57 -1.66 -7.60
N LEU A 103 -0.50 -1.63 -8.93
CA LEU A 103 -1.48 -2.27 -9.81
C LEU A 103 -1.56 -3.78 -9.57
N ASN A 104 -0.44 -4.43 -9.29
CA ASN A 104 -0.42 -5.84 -8.94
C ASN A 104 -1.10 -6.13 -7.60
N LEU A 105 -0.90 -5.28 -6.58
CA LEU A 105 -1.63 -5.39 -5.31
C LEU A 105 -3.14 -5.19 -5.51
N ILE A 106 -3.52 -4.22 -6.33
CA ILE A 106 -4.94 -3.92 -6.62
C ILE A 106 -5.57 -5.10 -7.37
N ARG A 107 -4.95 -5.59 -8.45
CA ARG A 107 -5.53 -6.61 -9.33
C ARG A 107 -5.64 -7.99 -8.67
N ASN A 108 -4.67 -8.35 -7.85
CA ASN A 108 -4.58 -9.70 -7.28
C ASN A 108 -5.18 -9.83 -5.88
N ARG A 109 -5.77 -8.79 -5.30
CA ARG A 109 -6.34 -8.90 -3.94
C ARG A 109 -7.60 -9.77 -3.91
N LYS A 110 -7.76 -10.55 -2.85
CA LYS A 110 -9.05 -11.12 -2.41
C LYS A 110 -9.45 -10.47 -1.09
N GLY A 111 -10.22 -9.39 -1.15
CA GLY A 111 -10.63 -8.60 0.01
C GLY A 111 -10.38 -7.10 -0.18
N HIS A 112 -10.26 -6.37 0.93
CA HIS A 112 -9.92 -4.96 0.91
C HIS A 112 -8.50 -4.73 0.38
N THR A 113 -8.35 -3.66 -0.40
CA THR A 113 -7.02 -3.19 -0.82
C THR A 113 -6.27 -2.72 0.44
N PRO A 114 -5.00 -3.11 0.64
CA PRO A 114 -4.17 -2.46 1.65
C PRO A 114 -3.99 -0.98 1.29
N HIS A 115 -3.55 -0.16 2.23
CA HIS A 115 -3.03 1.17 1.87
C HIS A 115 -1.82 1.01 0.95
N ILE A 116 -1.78 1.74 -0.16
CA ILE A 116 -0.68 1.73 -1.13
C ILE A 116 -0.11 3.13 -1.18
N VAL A 117 1.01 3.34 -0.50
CA VAL A 117 1.60 4.67 -0.31
C VAL A 117 3.06 4.69 -0.72
N ALA A 118 3.56 5.89 -1.01
CA ALA A 118 4.98 6.10 -1.27
C ALA A 118 5.59 7.12 -0.33
N VAL A 119 6.80 6.88 0.14
CA VAL A 119 7.59 7.83 0.93
C VAL A 119 8.83 8.24 0.14
N THR A 120 9.11 9.53 0.06
CA THR A 120 10.26 10.04 -0.71
C THR A 120 11.01 11.19 -0.07
N ALA A 121 12.28 11.32 -0.47
CA ALA A 121 13.16 12.46 -0.17
C ALA A 121 13.58 13.20 -1.46
N GLU A 122 12.83 13.03 -2.56
CA GLU A 122 13.10 13.71 -3.83
C GLU A 122 12.93 15.24 -3.69
N PRO A 123 13.97 16.04 -3.97
CA PRO A 123 13.91 17.49 -3.78
C PRO A 123 13.20 18.26 -4.91
N MET A 124 12.92 17.64 -6.07
CA MET A 124 12.28 18.34 -7.18
C MET A 124 10.76 18.07 -7.22
N PRO A 125 9.90 19.08 -7.00
CA PRO A 125 8.45 18.96 -7.13
C PRO A 125 7.99 18.28 -8.42
N THR A 126 8.60 18.60 -9.57
CA THR A 126 8.26 17.96 -10.85
C THR A 126 8.54 16.46 -10.89
N ARG A 127 9.55 15.97 -10.17
CA ARG A 127 9.84 14.54 -10.06
C ARG A 127 8.92 13.85 -9.07
N ILE A 128 8.59 14.50 -7.95
CA ILE A 128 7.53 14.03 -7.05
C ILE A 128 6.21 13.88 -7.83
N ALA A 129 5.88 14.88 -8.65
CA ALA A 129 4.67 14.89 -9.47
C ALA A 129 4.58 13.69 -10.41
N SER A 130 5.69 13.20 -10.97
CA SER A 130 5.70 12.00 -11.83
C SER A 130 5.17 10.74 -11.12
N LEU A 131 5.27 10.70 -9.80
CA LEU A 131 4.72 9.65 -8.94
C LEU A 131 3.34 10.01 -8.37
N ALA A 132 3.18 11.23 -7.87
CA ALA A 132 2.01 11.68 -7.13
C ALA A 132 0.80 11.99 -8.04
N LEU A 133 1.05 12.47 -9.27
CA LEU A 133 0.00 12.75 -10.25
C LEU A 133 -0.53 11.46 -10.87
N GLY A 134 -1.84 11.38 -11.02
CA GLY A 134 -2.54 10.16 -11.43
C GLY A 134 -3.55 9.74 -10.38
N THR A 135 -4.48 8.90 -10.78
CA THR A 135 -5.60 8.46 -9.94
C THR A 135 -5.65 6.94 -9.91
N GLY A 136 -5.84 6.37 -8.72
CA GLY A 136 -6.22 4.97 -8.53
C GLY A 136 -5.12 4.00 -8.09
N ASP A 137 -3.85 4.26 -8.40
CA ASP A 137 -2.77 3.30 -8.09
C ASP A 137 -2.14 3.55 -6.72
N ILE A 138 -1.84 4.80 -6.40
CA ILE A 138 -1.18 5.21 -5.15
C ILE A 138 -2.13 6.12 -4.38
N ASP A 139 -2.37 5.80 -3.12
CA ASP A 139 -3.28 6.54 -2.25
C ASP A 139 -2.74 7.96 -2.01
N CYS A 140 -1.49 8.07 -1.58
CA CYS A 140 -0.79 9.34 -1.36
C CYS A 140 0.73 9.17 -1.39
N VAL A 141 1.44 10.25 -1.72
CA VAL A 141 2.91 10.36 -1.55
C VAL A 141 3.20 11.19 -0.31
N TYR A 142 4.16 10.75 0.50
CA TYR A 142 4.60 11.43 1.71
C TYR A 142 6.04 11.87 1.54
N HIS A 143 6.30 13.16 1.75
CA HIS A 143 7.65 13.71 1.73
C HIS A 143 8.25 13.69 3.13
N PHE A 144 9.51 13.28 3.26
CA PHE A 144 10.18 13.14 4.57
C PHE A 144 10.40 14.47 5.32
N ALA A 145 10.34 15.59 4.60
CA ALA A 145 10.61 16.94 5.09
C ALA A 145 9.78 17.95 4.26
N LEU A 146 8.45 17.84 4.27
CA LEU A 146 7.61 18.61 3.35
C LEU A 146 7.69 20.12 3.62
N GLN A 147 7.74 20.50 4.89
CA GLN A 147 7.80 21.91 5.29
C GLN A 147 9.10 22.57 4.82
N GLU A 148 10.22 21.86 4.95
CA GLU A 148 11.53 22.28 4.47
C GLU A 148 11.55 22.39 2.95
N LEU A 149 10.92 21.44 2.23
CA LEU A 149 10.80 21.50 0.78
C LEU A 149 10.00 22.74 0.32
N ILE A 150 8.89 23.06 1.00
CA ILE A 150 8.09 24.25 0.72
C ILE A 150 8.96 25.51 0.90
N ALA A 151 9.64 25.65 2.03
CA ALA A 151 10.49 26.81 2.32
C ALA A 151 11.66 26.93 1.33
N ALA A 152 12.30 25.82 0.97
CA ALA A 152 13.40 25.80 0.00
C ALA A 152 12.92 26.20 -1.41
N THR A 153 11.76 25.70 -1.84
CA THR A 153 11.17 26.01 -3.15
C THR A 153 10.75 27.48 -3.22
N GLN A 154 10.20 28.03 -2.13
CA GLN A 154 9.91 29.47 -1.98
C GLN A 154 11.19 30.32 -2.12
N SER A 155 12.24 29.96 -1.40
CA SER A 155 13.52 30.68 -1.39
C SER A 155 14.27 30.62 -2.73
N ALA A 156 14.11 29.53 -3.48
CA ALA A 156 14.73 29.35 -4.79
C ALA A 156 14.12 30.24 -5.90
N GLY A 157 12.95 30.84 -5.66
CA GLY A 157 12.32 31.79 -6.59
C GLY A 157 11.78 31.17 -7.89
N SER A 158 11.60 29.85 -7.95
CA SER A 158 11.06 29.18 -9.14
C SER A 158 9.53 29.03 -9.04
N GLU A 159 8.80 29.93 -9.68
CA GLU A 159 7.32 29.93 -9.69
C GLU A 159 6.74 28.59 -10.15
N SER A 160 7.30 27.98 -11.20
CA SER A 160 6.80 26.70 -11.72
C SER A 160 6.96 25.52 -10.76
N GLN A 161 8.02 25.51 -9.93
CA GLN A 161 8.20 24.48 -8.91
C GLN A 161 7.27 24.72 -7.72
N GLN A 162 7.04 25.98 -7.36
CA GLN A 162 6.10 26.35 -6.29
C GLN A 162 4.67 25.97 -6.67
N GLU A 163 4.21 26.37 -7.85
CA GLU A 163 2.87 26.05 -8.36
C GLU A 163 2.65 24.53 -8.44
N MET A 164 3.66 23.77 -8.88
CA MET A 164 3.60 22.31 -8.91
C MET A 164 3.46 21.73 -7.50
N LEU A 165 4.27 22.20 -6.55
CA LEU A 165 4.22 21.73 -5.16
C LEU A 165 2.86 22.05 -4.51
N GLU A 166 2.38 23.27 -4.68
CA GLU A 166 1.07 23.72 -4.20
C GLU A 166 -0.06 22.87 -4.79
N THR A 167 -0.02 22.60 -6.10
CA THR A 167 -0.99 21.72 -6.78
C THR A 167 -1.01 20.33 -6.16
N LEU A 168 0.15 19.75 -5.86
CA LEU A 168 0.23 18.43 -5.25
C LEU A 168 -0.33 18.40 -3.83
N VAL A 169 -0.01 19.40 -3.01
CA VAL A 169 -0.48 19.51 -1.62
C VAL A 169 -1.97 19.81 -1.57
N ALA A 170 -2.45 20.83 -2.30
CA ALA A 170 -3.86 21.19 -2.38
C ALA A 170 -4.71 20.05 -2.97
N GLY A 171 -4.16 19.32 -3.94
CA GLY A 171 -4.77 18.14 -4.53
C GLY A 171 -4.75 16.89 -3.63
N ARG A 172 -4.21 16.97 -2.40
CA ARG A 172 -4.08 15.86 -1.45
C ARG A 172 -3.28 14.68 -2.02
N ARG A 173 -2.35 14.95 -2.93
CA ARG A 173 -1.47 13.96 -3.56
C ARG A 173 -0.09 13.87 -2.92
N LEU A 174 0.31 14.95 -2.23
CA LEU A 174 1.52 15.04 -1.44
C LEU A 174 1.20 15.50 -0.02
N ARG A 175 1.71 14.78 0.97
CA ARG A 175 1.57 15.08 2.41
C ARG A 175 2.92 14.98 3.12
N ASP A 176 2.97 15.41 4.37
CA ASP A 176 4.17 15.28 5.18
C ASP A 176 4.25 13.86 5.77
N ILE A 177 5.46 13.35 5.99
CA ILE A 177 5.63 12.02 6.60
C ILE A 177 4.95 11.87 7.97
N THR A 178 4.76 12.97 8.69
CA THR A 178 4.02 12.99 9.96
C THR A 178 2.53 12.69 9.81
N ASP A 179 1.96 12.85 8.62
CA ASP A 179 0.56 12.51 8.32
C ASP A 179 0.36 11.00 8.15
N LEU A 180 1.38 10.26 7.68
CA LEU A 180 1.28 8.85 7.32
C LEU A 180 0.73 7.96 8.46
N PRO A 181 1.18 8.06 9.73
CA PRO A 181 0.64 7.22 10.79
C PRO A 181 -0.87 7.40 11.02
N PHE A 182 -1.40 8.62 10.82
CA PHE A 182 -2.82 8.92 10.96
C PHE A 182 -3.60 8.44 9.73
N ASP A 183 -3.06 8.61 8.53
CA ASP A 183 -3.68 8.14 7.30
C ASP A 183 -3.75 6.61 7.20
N LEU A 184 -2.89 5.90 7.93
CA LEU A 184 -2.96 4.44 8.06
C LEU A 184 -4.06 3.94 9.01
N VAL A 185 -4.75 4.82 9.73
CA VAL A 185 -5.86 4.41 10.62
C VAL A 185 -7.21 5.03 10.25
N ALA A 186 -7.22 5.90 9.24
CA ALA A 186 -8.42 6.56 8.71
C ALA A 186 -9.20 5.64 7.75
#